data_AF-A0A963JGY8-F1
#
_entry.id   AF-A0A963JGY8-F1
#
_cell.length_a   1.000
_cell.length_b   1.000
_cell.length_c   1.000
_cell.angle_alpha   90.00
_cell.angle_beta   90.00
_cell.angle_gamma   90.00
#
_symmetry.space_group_name_H-M   'P 1'
#
loop_
_entity.id
_entity.type
_entity.pdbx_description
1 polymer ?
#
loop_
_entity_poly.entity_id
_entity_poly.type
_entity_poly.pdbx_seq_one_letter_code
_entity_poly.pdbx_strand_id
1 'polypeptide(L)'
;LPRANPDGARAGQRRNAAGQDPNRDHLRMASPEAQAIAALMQRWRPVMVADLHEYLALGGYVARLGAIKRHDLLVQGPGTPNLPPAVAAATEAWLRQPLAEALDAQRIRHDWYHVQPAVPESGARPAFSMGGLSAGLARNAAGLRHAPTLLLESRGFDLGRLHLQRRVHAQVMAVDALLRAAAARADDLAALRDDADAAVAARACRGAVVVEAAMTPGARRLRMLDPTTGADVDVEVAWSSALLLQPRRSRARPCAYWLAADQAVAVARLRALGVQVTTLAQPLALQAERYRVTAEGRRQDPGGGAALRQVAVELEAQPLQAPAGSHLVRLDQPLAPFAVAALEPDGADSYVAAGIVDSVDALARVMAWP
;
A
#
# COMPACT_ATOMS: atom_id res chain seq x y z
N LEU A 1 -0.40 12.98 -12.80
CA LEU A 1 -1.19 12.06 -13.66
C LEU A 1 -2.67 12.40 -13.49
N PRO A 2 -3.29 13.13 -14.44
CA PRO A 2 -4.64 13.66 -14.25
C PRO A 2 -5.73 12.56 -14.23
N ARG A 3 -5.50 11.41 -14.87
CA ARG A 3 -6.43 10.29 -14.87
C ARG A 3 -5.69 8.96 -14.93
N ALA A 4 -5.68 8.23 -13.82
CA ALA A 4 -5.02 6.93 -13.70
C ALA A 4 -5.83 5.76 -14.29
N ASN A 5 -7.16 5.84 -14.26
CA ASN A 5 -8.08 4.84 -14.81
C ASN A 5 -9.05 5.53 -15.81
N PRO A 6 -8.65 5.72 -17.07
CA PRO A 6 -9.47 6.43 -18.05
C PRO A 6 -10.76 5.67 -18.40
N ASP A 7 -10.71 4.34 -18.51
CA ASP A 7 -11.86 3.51 -18.85
C ASP A 7 -12.92 3.53 -17.74
N GLY A 8 -12.49 3.33 -16.49
CA GLY A 8 -13.38 3.40 -15.33
C GLY A 8 -14.00 4.79 -15.20
N ALA A 9 -13.23 5.85 -15.44
CA ALA A 9 -13.75 7.22 -15.40
C ALA A 9 -14.77 7.51 -16.51
N ARG A 10 -14.55 7.01 -17.74
CA ARG A 10 -15.52 7.13 -18.84
C ARG A 10 -16.82 6.40 -18.52
N ALA A 11 -16.72 5.23 -17.89
CA ALA A 11 -17.86 4.40 -17.51
C ALA A 11 -18.49 4.78 -16.16
N GLY A 12 -17.94 5.76 -15.42
CA GLY A 12 -18.44 6.15 -14.11
C GLY A 12 -18.31 5.07 -13.03
N GLN A 13 -17.28 4.21 -13.14
CA GLN A 13 -17.06 3.07 -12.24
C GLN A 13 -15.64 3.06 -11.64
N ARG A 14 -15.47 2.29 -10.57
CA ARG A 14 -14.18 2.15 -9.87
C ARG A 14 -13.14 1.35 -10.66
N ARG A 15 -13.57 0.24 -11.28
CA ARG A 15 -12.70 -0.74 -11.95
C ARG A 15 -12.39 -0.33 -13.38
N ASN A 16 -11.26 -0.77 -13.93
CA ASN A 16 -10.96 -0.59 -15.36
C ASN A 16 -11.86 -1.49 -16.23
N ALA A 17 -11.70 -1.43 -17.56
CA ALA A 17 -12.50 -2.24 -18.49
C ALA A 17 -12.34 -3.77 -18.28
N ALA A 18 -11.20 -4.21 -17.72
CA ALA A 18 -10.93 -5.60 -17.39
C ALA A 18 -11.48 -6.01 -15.99
N GLY A 19 -12.19 -5.13 -15.29
CA GLY A 19 -12.75 -5.41 -13.98
C GLY A 19 -11.74 -5.42 -12.83
N GLN A 20 -10.54 -4.89 -13.04
CA GLN A 20 -9.49 -4.75 -12.03
C GLN A 20 -9.57 -3.37 -11.35
N ASP A 21 -9.17 -3.28 -10.09
CA ASP A 21 -9.01 -2.03 -9.32
C ASP A 21 -7.55 -1.56 -9.42
N PRO A 22 -7.23 -0.54 -10.26
CA PRO A 22 -5.85 -0.13 -10.47
C PRO A 22 -5.18 0.38 -9.19
N ASN A 23 -5.95 0.90 -8.22
CA ASN A 23 -5.41 1.38 -6.94
C ASN A 23 -4.94 0.24 -6.02
N ARG A 24 -5.04 -1.03 -6.44
CA ARG A 24 -4.59 -2.19 -5.66
C ARG A 24 -3.51 -3.01 -6.38
N ASP A 25 -3.08 -2.57 -7.55
CA ASP A 25 -2.26 -3.36 -8.46
C ASP A 25 -0.81 -2.86 -8.58
N HIS A 26 -0.34 -2.07 -7.61
CA HIS A 26 1.00 -1.47 -7.65
C HIS A 26 2.14 -2.41 -7.20
N LEU A 27 1.82 -3.66 -6.86
CA LEU A 27 2.79 -4.72 -6.57
C LEU A 27 2.81 -5.79 -7.68
N ARG A 28 1.64 -6.28 -8.08
CA ARG A 28 1.49 -7.35 -9.09
C ARG A 28 1.60 -6.82 -10.52
N MET A 29 1.17 -5.57 -10.75
CA MET A 29 1.15 -4.87 -12.03
C MET A 29 0.43 -5.64 -13.14
N ALA A 30 -0.68 -6.31 -12.82
CA ALA A 30 -1.46 -7.06 -13.79
C ALA A 30 -2.08 -6.16 -14.88
N SER A 31 -2.48 -4.94 -14.52
CA SER A 31 -3.13 -3.96 -15.37
C SER A 31 -2.15 -3.08 -16.15
N PRO A 32 -2.50 -2.64 -17.37
CA PRO A 32 -1.69 -1.69 -18.12
C PRO A 32 -1.57 -0.33 -17.40
N GLU A 33 -2.59 0.08 -16.64
CA GLU A 33 -2.55 1.32 -15.84
C GLU A 33 -1.47 1.24 -14.75
N ALA A 34 -1.42 0.15 -13.98
CA ALA A 34 -0.41 -0.01 -12.94
C ALA A 34 1.02 -0.08 -13.51
N GLN A 35 1.19 -0.73 -14.67
CA GLN A 35 2.48 -0.78 -15.37
C GLN A 35 2.93 0.62 -15.83
N ALA A 36 2.03 1.42 -16.41
CA ALA A 36 2.33 2.78 -16.84
C ALA A 36 2.68 3.69 -15.65
N ILE A 37 1.95 3.55 -14.53
CA ILE A 37 2.25 4.29 -13.29
C ILE A 37 3.61 3.86 -12.72
N ALA A 38 3.91 2.57 -12.68
CA ALA A 38 5.20 2.08 -12.20
C ALA A 38 6.37 2.61 -13.04
N ALA A 39 6.22 2.67 -14.36
CA ALA A 39 7.20 3.26 -15.26
C ALA A 39 7.39 4.77 -15.00
N LEU A 40 6.30 5.51 -14.76
CA LEU A 40 6.35 6.93 -14.41
C LEU A 40 7.10 7.15 -13.08
N MET A 41 6.75 6.37 -12.05
CA MET A 41 7.37 6.44 -10.72
C MET A 41 8.87 6.14 -10.76
N GLN A 42 9.30 5.19 -11.60
CA GLN A 42 10.73 4.90 -11.80
C GLN A 42 11.45 6.01 -12.55
N ARG A 43 10.86 6.52 -13.64
CA ARG A 43 11.50 7.55 -14.47
C ARG A 43 11.67 8.86 -13.70
N TRP A 44 10.65 9.27 -12.95
CA TRP A 44 10.65 10.56 -12.27
C TRP A 44 11.15 10.52 -10.84
N ARG A 45 11.09 9.36 -10.16
CA ARG A 45 11.44 9.19 -8.74
C ARG A 45 10.92 10.35 -7.87
N PRO A 46 9.60 10.59 -7.83
CA PRO A 46 9.06 11.78 -7.18
C PRO A 46 9.45 11.85 -5.70
N VAL A 47 9.76 13.05 -5.21
CA VAL A 47 10.08 13.29 -3.79
C VAL A 47 8.83 13.36 -2.91
N MET A 48 7.64 13.47 -3.50
CA MET A 48 6.35 13.40 -2.81
C MET A 48 5.26 12.93 -3.79
N VAL A 49 4.23 12.25 -3.29
CA VAL A 49 3.04 11.86 -4.06
C VAL A 49 1.77 12.36 -3.36
N ALA A 50 0.89 12.97 -4.13
CA ALA A 50 -0.51 13.20 -3.73
C ALA A 50 -1.41 12.27 -4.54
N ASP A 51 -2.17 11.44 -3.83
CA ASP A 51 -3.06 10.42 -4.40
C ASP A 51 -4.52 10.86 -4.26
N LEU A 52 -5.12 11.37 -5.34
CA LEU A 52 -6.41 12.08 -5.30
C LEU A 52 -7.58 11.15 -5.62
N HIS A 53 -8.52 11.08 -4.69
CA HIS A 53 -9.64 10.15 -4.68
C HIS A 53 -10.95 10.81 -4.20
N GLU A 54 -12.04 10.06 -4.29
CA GLU A 54 -13.31 10.41 -3.66
C GLU A 54 -13.89 9.21 -2.89
N TYR A 55 -14.41 9.47 -1.69
CA TYR A 55 -15.04 8.45 -0.86
C TYR A 55 -16.58 8.54 -0.97
N LEU A 56 -17.26 7.40 -0.88
CA LEU A 56 -18.73 7.32 -0.85
C LEU A 56 -19.34 8.16 0.28
N ALA A 57 -20.06 9.21 -0.07
CA ALA A 57 -20.60 10.18 0.87
C ALA A 57 -21.85 9.68 1.59
N LEU A 58 -22.74 8.99 0.87
CA LEU A 58 -23.98 8.42 1.40
C LEU A 58 -23.80 6.93 1.70
N GLY A 59 -23.26 6.18 0.73
CA GLY A 59 -23.02 4.74 0.81
C GLY A 59 -24.19 4.00 1.48
N GLY A 60 -23.86 3.03 2.34
CA GLY A 60 -24.81 2.38 3.23
C GLY A 60 -24.89 3.01 4.62
N TYR A 61 -24.34 4.22 4.83
CA TYR A 61 -24.15 4.78 6.18
C TYR A 61 -25.47 5.10 6.87
N VAL A 62 -26.45 5.68 6.16
CA VAL A 62 -27.78 5.98 6.73
C VAL A 62 -28.44 4.71 7.25
N ALA A 63 -28.53 3.67 6.42
CA ALA A 63 -29.18 2.41 6.79
C ALA A 63 -28.47 1.67 7.94
N ARG A 64 -27.16 1.88 8.13
CA ARG A 64 -26.35 1.15 9.10
C ARG A 64 -26.06 1.90 10.40
N LEU A 65 -26.07 3.24 10.37
CA LEU A 65 -25.63 4.09 11.48
C LEU A 65 -26.65 5.14 11.87
N GLY A 66 -27.68 5.39 11.06
CA GLY A 66 -28.53 6.57 11.21
C GLY A 66 -27.76 7.90 11.06
N ALA A 67 -26.57 7.86 10.43
CA ALA A 67 -25.69 9.01 10.28
C ALA A 67 -24.92 8.95 8.94
N ILE A 68 -24.46 10.10 8.44
CA ILE A 68 -23.61 10.19 7.25
C ILE A 68 -22.27 10.86 7.59
N LYS A 69 -21.21 10.53 6.85
CA LYS A 69 -19.92 11.22 7.01
C LYS A 69 -20.12 12.73 6.84
N ARG A 70 -19.45 13.56 7.64
CA ARG A 70 -19.55 15.03 7.55
C ARG A 70 -18.43 15.70 6.77
N HIS A 71 -17.29 15.01 6.66
CA HIS A 71 -16.03 15.57 6.21
C HIS A 71 -16.09 16.01 4.74
N ASP A 72 -15.36 17.08 4.40
CA ASP A 72 -15.18 17.53 3.03
C ASP A 72 -14.00 16.77 2.39
N LEU A 73 -12.97 16.46 3.18
CA LEU A 73 -11.78 15.71 2.77
C LEU A 73 -11.37 14.71 3.85
N LEU A 74 -11.03 13.50 3.47
CA LEU A 74 -10.39 12.52 4.34
C LEU A 74 -8.95 12.30 3.89
N VAL A 75 -8.02 12.15 4.84
CA VAL A 75 -6.59 12.06 4.54
C VAL A 75 -5.95 10.84 5.17
N GLN A 76 -4.99 10.21 4.49
CA GLN A 76 -4.19 9.14 5.10
C GLN A 76 -2.84 8.97 4.40
N GLY A 77 -1.78 8.81 5.20
CA GLY A 77 -0.45 8.43 4.71
C GLY A 77 -0.30 6.93 4.41
N PRO A 78 0.89 6.49 3.99
CA PRO A 78 1.17 5.07 3.86
C PRO A 78 1.06 4.37 5.22
N GLY A 79 0.45 3.19 5.23
CA GLY A 79 0.34 2.33 6.41
C GLY A 79 0.58 0.91 5.98
N THR A 80 1.85 0.52 5.80
CA THR A 80 2.24 -0.80 5.29
C THR A 80 3.48 -1.31 6.03
N PRO A 81 3.64 -2.63 6.19
CA PRO A 81 4.85 -3.19 6.79
C PRO A 81 6.12 -2.78 6.05
N ASN A 82 7.23 -2.71 6.76
CA ASN A 82 8.56 -2.38 6.23
C ASN A 82 8.71 -0.97 5.61
N LEU A 83 7.73 -0.08 5.79
CA LEU A 83 7.87 1.35 5.49
C LEU A 83 9.01 1.96 6.34
N PRO A 84 9.96 2.71 5.77
CA PRO A 84 10.99 3.37 6.55
C PRO A 84 10.38 4.36 7.56
N PRO A 85 10.75 4.30 8.86
CA PRO A 85 10.18 5.18 9.88
C PRO A 85 10.38 6.67 9.57
N ALA A 86 11.51 7.06 8.97
CA ALA A 86 11.77 8.44 8.58
C ALA A 86 10.77 8.96 7.54
N VAL A 87 10.39 8.12 6.55
CA VAL A 87 9.40 8.47 5.52
C VAL A 87 8.02 8.64 6.14
N ALA A 88 7.65 7.78 7.10
CA ALA A 88 6.40 7.91 7.85
C ALA A 88 6.37 9.20 8.68
N ALA A 89 7.44 9.49 9.42
CA ALA A 89 7.58 10.69 10.24
C ALA A 89 7.52 11.97 9.40
N ALA A 90 8.24 12.00 8.27
CA ALA A 90 8.20 13.12 7.33
C ALA A 90 6.81 13.30 6.69
N THR A 91 6.12 12.21 6.34
CA THR A 91 4.73 12.30 5.83
C THR A 91 3.81 12.97 6.85
N GLU A 92 3.95 12.61 8.12
CA GLU A 92 3.15 13.21 9.20
C GLU A 92 3.52 14.67 9.43
N ALA A 93 4.79 14.96 9.71
CA ALA A 93 5.25 16.28 10.15
C ALA A 93 5.35 17.30 9.01
N TRP A 94 5.76 16.89 7.81
CA TRP A 94 6.04 17.81 6.71
C TRP A 94 4.88 17.94 5.73
N LEU A 95 3.97 16.96 5.68
CA LEU A 95 2.82 17.01 4.77
C LEU A 95 1.49 17.09 5.52
N ARG A 96 1.16 16.11 6.36
CA ARG A 96 -0.17 16.01 6.94
C ARG A 96 -0.48 17.15 7.93
N GLN A 97 0.46 17.51 8.79
CA GLN A 97 0.29 18.61 9.75
C GLN A 97 0.08 19.96 9.04
N PRO A 98 0.96 20.40 8.11
CA PRO A 98 0.73 21.62 7.33
C PRO A 98 -0.55 21.59 6.49
N LEU A 99 -0.90 20.42 5.93
CA LEU A 99 -2.16 20.26 5.21
C LEU A 99 -3.36 20.50 6.14
N ALA A 100 -3.37 19.89 7.33
CA ALA A 100 -4.46 20.07 8.30
C ALA A 100 -4.64 21.55 8.67
N GLU A 101 -3.55 22.27 8.94
CA GLU A 101 -3.58 23.72 9.22
C GLU A 101 -4.16 24.52 8.05
N ALA A 102 -3.75 24.22 6.82
CA ALA A 102 -4.26 24.88 5.62
C ALA A 102 -5.76 24.60 5.39
N LEU A 103 -6.20 23.36 5.64
CA LEU A 103 -7.61 22.98 5.54
C LEU A 103 -8.46 23.69 6.60
N ASP A 104 -7.97 23.77 7.84
CA ASP A 104 -8.65 24.49 8.94
C ASP A 104 -8.79 25.99 8.63
N ALA A 105 -7.74 26.62 8.09
CA ALA A 105 -7.78 28.02 7.66
C ALA A 105 -8.84 28.28 6.57
N GLN A 106 -9.10 27.30 5.71
CA GLN A 106 -10.13 27.34 4.67
C GLN A 106 -11.48 26.78 5.13
N ARG A 107 -11.61 26.43 6.41
CA ARG A 107 -12.79 25.78 7.01
C ARG A 107 -13.22 24.52 6.26
N ILE A 108 -12.27 23.77 5.70
CA ILE A 108 -12.51 22.48 5.06
C ILE A 108 -12.50 21.43 6.16
N ARG A 109 -13.63 20.75 6.37
CA ARG A 109 -13.74 19.72 7.43
C ARG A 109 -12.92 18.51 7.01
N HIS A 110 -11.92 18.15 7.80
CA HIS A 110 -11.07 17.00 7.50
C HIS A 110 -10.97 16.01 8.66
N ASP A 111 -10.57 14.78 8.32
CA ASP A 111 -10.29 13.71 9.27
C ASP A 111 -9.42 12.63 8.60
N TRP A 112 -8.94 11.67 9.36
CA TRP A 112 -8.33 10.43 8.88
C TRP A 112 -9.28 9.66 7.96
N TYR A 113 -8.74 9.16 6.85
CA TYR A 113 -9.47 8.24 5.98
C TYR A 113 -9.88 6.97 6.72
N HIS A 114 -11.14 6.60 6.50
CA HIS A 114 -11.75 5.44 7.10
C HIS A 114 -12.85 4.86 6.23
N VAL A 115 -12.95 3.54 6.31
CA VAL A 115 -14.00 2.72 5.72
C VAL A 115 -14.70 1.96 6.84
N GLN A 116 -15.99 1.70 6.66
CA GLN A 116 -16.68 0.76 7.53
C GLN A 116 -16.30 -0.67 7.11
N PRO A 117 -15.99 -1.61 8.04
CA PRO A 117 -15.92 -3.03 7.73
C PRO A 117 -17.33 -3.58 7.42
N ALA A 118 -17.42 -4.86 7.08
CA ALA A 118 -18.70 -5.53 6.83
C ALA A 118 -19.64 -5.39 8.04
N VAL A 119 -20.95 -5.46 7.76
CA VAL A 119 -22.08 -5.13 8.66
C VAL A 119 -21.86 -5.69 10.07
N PRO A 120 -22.02 -4.88 11.13
CA PRO A 120 -21.91 -5.38 12.49
C PRO A 120 -22.99 -6.43 12.79
N GLU A 121 -22.68 -7.40 13.64
CA GLU A 121 -23.71 -8.25 14.26
C GLU A 121 -24.71 -7.37 15.03
N SER A 122 -25.98 -7.81 15.11
CA SER A 122 -27.03 -7.06 15.80
C SER A 122 -26.61 -6.73 17.24
N GLY A 123 -26.64 -5.44 17.60
CA GLY A 123 -26.24 -4.96 18.92
C GLY A 123 -24.75 -4.65 19.10
N ALA A 124 -23.88 -4.93 18.12
CA ALA A 124 -22.47 -4.56 18.18
C ALA A 124 -22.26 -3.07 17.86
N ARG A 125 -21.24 -2.46 18.50
CA ARG A 125 -20.82 -1.09 18.18
C ARG A 125 -20.40 -1.00 16.71
N PRO A 126 -20.71 0.10 16.00
CA PRO A 126 -20.15 0.33 14.68
C PRO A 126 -18.64 0.23 14.71
N ALA A 127 -18.06 -0.52 13.78
CA ALA A 127 -16.62 -0.58 13.59
C ALA A 127 -16.22 0.26 12.39
N PHE A 128 -15.03 0.84 12.42
CA PHE A 128 -14.39 1.55 11.32
C PHE A 128 -12.93 1.14 11.24
N SER A 129 -12.38 1.19 10.04
CA SER A 129 -11.01 0.84 9.76
C SER A 129 -10.39 1.92 8.90
N MET A 130 -9.15 2.30 9.20
CA MET A 130 -8.36 3.07 8.25
C MET A 130 -8.11 2.26 6.97
N GLY A 131 -7.56 2.90 5.94
CA GLY A 131 -7.18 2.26 4.69
C GLY A 131 -6.21 1.09 4.91
N GLY A 132 -6.37 0.03 4.11
CA GLY A 132 -5.66 -1.25 4.25
C GLY A 132 -4.13 -1.21 4.17
N LEU A 133 -3.51 -2.33 4.53
CA LEU A 133 -2.06 -2.44 4.74
C LEU A 133 -1.25 -2.97 3.54
N SER A 134 -1.94 -3.38 2.49
CA SER A 134 -1.36 -3.99 1.28
C SER A 134 -0.30 -3.09 0.64
N ALA A 135 0.86 -3.68 0.29
CA ALA A 135 1.90 -2.99 -0.48
C ALA A 135 1.45 -2.68 -1.93
N GLY A 136 0.39 -3.33 -2.42
CA GLY A 136 -0.19 -3.06 -3.75
C GLY A 136 -1.07 -1.82 -3.80
N LEU A 137 -1.40 -1.19 -2.67
CA LEU A 137 -2.14 0.08 -2.64
C LEU A 137 -1.25 1.25 -3.08
N ALA A 138 -1.74 2.17 -3.92
CA ALA A 138 -0.93 3.26 -4.50
C ALA A 138 -0.14 4.05 -3.45
N ARG A 139 -0.82 4.54 -2.40
CA ARG A 139 -0.16 5.27 -1.31
C ARG A 139 0.91 4.47 -0.58
N ASN A 140 0.70 3.17 -0.39
CA ASN A 140 1.64 2.30 0.31
C ASN A 140 2.85 2.00 -0.59
N ALA A 141 2.60 1.69 -1.86
CA ALA A 141 3.65 1.49 -2.86
C ALA A 141 4.51 2.75 -3.02
N ALA A 142 3.92 3.95 -3.03
CA ALA A 142 4.67 5.20 -3.08
C ALA A 142 5.53 5.41 -1.82
N GLY A 143 4.99 5.13 -0.63
CA GLY A 143 5.77 5.13 0.62
C GLY A 143 6.94 4.15 0.61
N LEU A 144 6.75 2.94 0.05
CA LEU A 144 7.83 1.95 -0.13
C LEU A 144 8.87 2.34 -1.20
N ARG A 145 8.56 3.35 -2.03
CA ARG A 145 9.53 4.02 -2.91
C ARG A 145 10.20 5.22 -2.23
N HIS A 146 10.03 5.35 -0.92
CA HIS A 146 10.58 6.40 -0.07
C HIS A 146 10.09 7.81 -0.42
N ALA A 147 8.91 7.90 -1.05
CA ALA A 147 8.24 9.16 -1.29
C ALA A 147 7.17 9.38 -0.21
N PRO A 148 7.29 10.40 0.65
CA PRO A 148 6.18 10.86 1.47
C PRO A 148 4.91 11.02 0.65
N THR A 149 3.80 10.45 1.12
CA THR A 149 2.58 10.32 0.31
C THR A 149 1.32 10.55 1.14
N LEU A 150 0.35 11.28 0.59
CA LEU A 150 -0.98 11.38 1.17
C LEU A 150 -2.06 10.98 0.16
N LEU A 151 -2.93 10.07 0.60
CA LEU A 151 -4.24 9.82 0.02
C LEU A 151 -5.18 10.96 0.43
N LEU A 152 -5.84 11.56 -0.56
CA LEU A 152 -6.80 12.65 -0.42
C LEU A 152 -8.16 12.21 -0.94
N GLU A 153 -9.07 11.91 -0.04
CA GLU A 153 -10.39 11.36 -0.34
C GLU A 153 -11.44 12.45 -0.14
N SER A 154 -11.81 13.19 -1.19
CA SER A 154 -12.87 14.19 -1.08
C SER A 154 -14.24 13.52 -1.02
N ARG A 155 -15.21 14.18 -0.40
CA ARG A 155 -16.59 13.69 -0.32
C ARG A 155 -17.16 13.45 -1.73
N GLY A 156 -17.57 12.24 -2.11
CA GLY A 156 -18.14 12.05 -3.44
C GLY A 156 -18.26 10.62 -3.96
N PHE A 157 -17.96 10.45 -5.25
CA PHE A 157 -18.27 9.26 -6.07
C PHE A 157 -19.77 8.94 -6.25
N ASP A 158 -20.55 8.86 -5.17
CA ASP A 158 -22.00 8.54 -5.20
C ASP A 158 -22.92 9.78 -5.26
N LEU A 159 -22.35 10.98 -5.32
CA LEU A 159 -23.09 12.24 -5.30
C LEU A 159 -23.36 12.84 -6.69
N GLY A 160 -22.86 12.24 -7.76
CA GLY A 160 -22.93 12.82 -9.10
C GLY A 160 -22.36 14.25 -9.14
N ARG A 161 -23.17 15.23 -9.52
CA ARG A 161 -22.79 16.66 -9.57
C ARG A 161 -23.07 17.44 -8.27
N LEU A 162 -23.66 16.82 -7.26
CA LEU A 162 -23.93 17.50 -6.00
C LEU A 162 -22.64 17.93 -5.32
N HIS A 163 -22.66 19.15 -4.78
CA HIS A 163 -21.55 19.80 -4.07
C HIS A 163 -20.22 19.83 -4.84
N LEU A 164 -20.25 19.71 -6.18
CA LEU A 164 -19.03 19.59 -7.00
C LEU A 164 -18.04 20.73 -6.74
N GLN A 165 -18.54 21.97 -6.60
CA GLN A 165 -17.68 23.13 -6.29
C GLN A 165 -16.91 22.94 -4.99
N ARG A 166 -17.57 22.49 -3.91
CA ARG A 166 -16.92 22.25 -2.61
C ARG A 166 -15.92 21.09 -2.66
N ARG A 167 -16.25 20.03 -3.39
CA ARG A 167 -15.40 18.84 -3.59
C ARG A 167 -14.12 19.17 -4.34
N VAL A 168 -14.26 19.88 -5.46
CA VAL A 168 -13.12 20.36 -6.25
C VAL A 168 -12.31 21.37 -5.46
N HIS A 169 -12.96 22.32 -4.78
CA HIS A 169 -12.26 23.30 -3.94
C HIS A 169 -11.42 22.63 -2.85
N ALA A 170 -11.96 21.61 -2.15
CA ALA A 170 -11.21 20.89 -1.13
C ALA A 170 -9.95 20.20 -1.70
N GLN A 171 -10.06 19.56 -2.87
CA GLN A 171 -8.92 18.95 -3.54
C GLN A 171 -7.89 20.00 -4.00
N VAL A 172 -8.33 21.11 -4.59
CA VAL A 172 -7.43 22.19 -5.04
C VAL A 172 -6.67 22.81 -3.87
N MET A 173 -7.35 23.11 -2.76
CA MET A 173 -6.70 23.62 -1.55
C MET A 173 -5.72 22.63 -0.95
N ALA A 174 -6.07 21.34 -0.93
CA ALA A 174 -5.18 20.30 -0.45
C ALA A 174 -3.91 20.18 -1.32
N VAL A 175 -4.07 20.19 -2.65
CA VAL A 175 -2.94 20.11 -3.58
C VAL A 175 -2.06 21.36 -3.48
N ASP A 176 -2.62 22.56 -3.42
CA ASP A 176 -1.84 23.80 -3.26
C ASP A 176 -1.04 23.77 -1.95
N ALA A 177 -1.66 23.38 -0.84
CA ALA A 177 -0.99 23.26 0.46
C ALA A 177 0.17 22.25 0.42
N LEU A 178 -0.04 21.09 -0.22
CA LEU A 178 1.00 20.08 -0.37
C LEU A 178 2.14 20.54 -1.27
N LEU A 179 1.84 21.20 -2.39
CA LEU A 179 2.87 21.75 -3.27
C LEU A 179 3.70 22.82 -2.57
N ARG A 180 3.09 23.69 -1.76
CA ARG A 180 3.82 24.68 -0.94
C ARG A 180 4.67 24.00 0.11
N ALA A 181 4.14 23.00 0.81
CA ALA A 181 4.89 22.23 1.81
C ALA A 181 6.10 21.52 1.19
N ALA A 182 5.94 20.90 0.02
CA ALA A 182 7.05 20.31 -0.73
C ALA A 182 8.07 21.34 -1.18
N ALA A 183 7.62 22.47 -1.74
CA ALA A 183 8.53 23.52 -2.21
C ALA A 183 9.38 24.10 -1.06
N ALA A 184 8.79 24.28 0.13
CA ALA A 184 9.49 24.75 1.31
C ALA A 184 10.48 23.72 1.90
N ARG A 185 10.39 22.45 1.49
CA ARG A 185 11.17 21.31 1.99
C ARG A 185 11.85 20.53 0.85
N ALA A 186 12.09 21.17 -0.30
CA ALA A 186 12.48 20.45 -1.52
C ALA A 186 13.77 19.65 -1.33
N ASP A 187 14.79 20.29 -0.75
CA ASP A 187 16.08 19.65 -0.45
C ASP A 187 15.94 18.59 0.66
N ASP A 188 15.17 18.87 1.71
CA ASP A 188 14.90 17.93 2.81
C ASP A 188 14.21 16.65 2.31
N LEU A 189 13.25 16.77 1.37
CA LEU A 189 12.55 15.65 0.78
C LEU A 189 13.46 14.82 -0.15
N ALA A 190 14.36 15.48 -0.88
CA ALA A 190 15.36 14.80 -1.69
C ALA A 190 16.36 14.02 -0.80
N ALA A 191 16.88 14.67 0.23
CA ALA A 191 17.78 14.06 1.20
C ALA A 191 17.12 12.89 1.94
N LEU A 192 15.88 13.06 2.41
CA LEU A 192 15.11 11.99 3.06
C LEU A 192 15.03 10.73 2.19
N ARG A 193 14.77 10.89 0.90
CA ARG A 193 14.66 9.75 -0.03
C ARG A 193 16.00 9.05 -0.16
N ASP A 194 17.08 9.80 -0.37
CA ASP A 194 18.41 9.24 -0.58
C ASP A 194 18.95 8.57 0.70
N ASP A 195 18.65 9.15 1.88
CA ASP A 195 18.94 8.55 3.18
C ASP A 195 18.13 7.27 3.42
N ALA A 196 16.83 7.28 3.08
CA ALA A 196 15.99 6.10 3.19
C ALA A 196 16.46 4.97 2.25
N ASP A 197 16.88 5.31 1.02
CA ASP A 197 17.48 4.39 0.06
C ASP A 197 18.72 3.71 0.66
N ALA A 198 19.65 4.49 1.22
CA ALA A 198 20.86 3.99 1.84
C ALA A 198 20.57 3.16 3.09
N ALA A 199 19.69 3.65 3.97
CA ALA A 199 19.32 2.96 5.21
C ALA A 199 18.64 1.61 4.96
N VAL A 200 17.79 1.52 3.93
CA VAL A 200 17.14 0.26 3.55
C VAL A 200 18.15 -0.72 2.96
N ALA A 201 18.99 -0.28 2.02
CA ALA A 201 20.03 -1.13 1.43
C ALA A 201 21.01 -1.65 2.50
N ALA A 202 21.39 -0.80 3.46
CA ALA A 202 22.25 -1.17 4.58
C ALA A 202 21.60 -2.15 5.57
N ARG A 203 20.35 -2.59 5.39
CA ARG A 203 19.75 -3.62 6.24
C ARG A 203 19.86 -5.02 5.69
N ALA A 204 20.36 -5.24 4.47
CA ALA A 204 20.53 -6.59 3.93
C ALA A 204 21.21 -7.52 4.95
N CYS A 205 20.70 -8.75 5.08
CA CYS A 205 21.15 -9.75 6.06
C CYS A 205 21.00 -9.36 7.55
N ARG A 206 20.35 -8.22 7.90
CA ARG A 206 20.31 -7.69 9.26
C ARG A 206 18.90 -7.44 9.78
N GLY A 207 18.67 -7.85 11.03
CA GLY A 207 17.41 -7.65 11.73
C GLY A 207 16.28 -8.46 11.10
N ALA A 208 15.06 -7.92 11.16
CA ALA A 208 13.86 -8.62 10.69
C ALA A 208 13.12 -7.88 9.57
N VAL A 209 12.31 -8.63 8.83
CA VAL A 209 11.24 -8.16 7.96
C VAL A 209 9.90 -8.55 8.56
N VAL A 210 8.89 -7.68 8.40
CA VAL A 210 7.51 -8.01 8.77
C VAL A 210 6.81 -8.53 7.52
N VAL A 211 6.35 -9.78 7.56
CA VAL A 211 5.64 -10.44 6.46
C VAL A 211 4.14 -10.16 6.55
N GLU A 212 3.62 -10.14 7.78
CA GLU A 212 2.21 -9.89 8.06
C GLU A 212 2.10 -8.94 9.24
N ALA A 213 1.21 -7.95 9.12
CA ALA A 213 0.87 -7.04 10.18
C ALA A 213 -0.65 -6.84 10.26
N ALA A 214 -1.11 -6.43 11.43
CA ALA A 214 -2.48 -6.03 11.68
C ALA A 214 -2.55 -4.55 12.05
N MET A 215 -3.72 -3.97 11.85
CA MET A 215 -4.06 -2.66 12.41
C MET A 215 -4.18 -2.74 13.93
N THR A 216 -3.95 -1.61 14.61
CA THR A 216 -4.12 -1.51 16.06
C THR A 216 -5.59 -1.24 16.39
N PRO A 217 -6.27 -2.14 17.13
CA PRO A 217 -7.64 -1.90 17.58
C PRO A 217 -7.71 -0.78 18.61
N GLY A 218 -8.84 -0.08 18.65
CA GLY A 218 -9.11 0.99 19.60
C GLY A 218 -10.57 1.44 19.51
N ALA A 219 -10.86 2.59 20.11
CA ALA A 219 -12.16 3.25 20.02
C ALA A 219 -11.96 4.72 19.66
N ARG A 220 -12.95 5.31 18.99
CA ARG A 220 -12.92 6.71 18.58
C ARG A 220 -14.32 7.30 18.59
N ARG A 221 -14.43 8.56 18.99
CA ARG A 221 -15.61 9.38 18.74
C ARG A 221 -15.51 10.02 17.36
N LEU A 222 -16.40 9.62 16.44
CA LEU A 222 -16.49 10.21 15.11
C LEU A 222 -17.63 11.21 15.05
N ARG A 223 -17.32 12.43 14.62
CA ARG A 223 -18.33 13.44 14.34
C ARG A 223 -18.89 13.21 12.94
N MET A 224 -20.20 13.06 12.85
CA MET A 224 -20.96 12.73 11.65
C MET A 224 -22.13 13.72 11.50
N LEU A 225 -22.97 13.56 10.46
CA LEU A 225 -24.21 14.33 10.31
C LEU A 225 -25.42 13.43 10.50
N ASP A 226 -26.43 13.96 11.19
CA ASP A 226 -27.78 13.42 11.14
C ASP A 226 -28.34 13.57 9.70
N PRO A 227 -28.86 12.49 9.10
CA PRO A 227 -29.29 12.49 7.70
C PRO A 227 -30.58 13.28 7.45
N THR A 228 -31.35 13.60 8.49
CA THR A 228 -32.64 14.30 8.40
C THR A 228 -32.47 15.80 8.63
N THR A 229 -31.74 16.17 9.68
CA THR A 229 -31.58 17.56 10.14
C THR A 229 -30.29 18.21 9.61
N GLY A 230 -29.30 17.40 9.24
CA GLY A 230 -27.95 17.88 8.89
C GLY A 230 -27.14 18.38 10.08
N ALA A 231 -27.63 18.22 11.32
CA ALA A 231 -26.90 18.59 12.53
C ALA A 231 -25.72 17.64 12.76
N ASP A 232 -24.68 18.15 13.42
CA ASP A 232 -23.56 17.30 13.85
C ASP A 232 -24.02 16.31 14.93
N VAL A 233 -23.63 15.05 14.79
CA VAL A 233 -23.85 13.99 15.79
C VAL A 233 -22.54 13.27 16.07
N ASP A 234 -22.29 12.91 17.32
CA ASP A 234 -21.13 12.12 17.71
C ASP A 234 -21.50 10.65 17.80
N VAL A 235 -20.70 9.80 17.14
CA VAL A 235 -20.88 8.35 17.13
C VAL A 235 -19.63 7.69 17.70
N GLU A 236 -19.80 6.92 18.78
CA GLU A 236 -18.74 6.09 19.34
C GLU A 236 -18.55 4.84 18.48
N VAL A 237 -17.32 4.62 18.02
CA VAL A 237 -17.00 3.51 17.12
C VAL A 237 -15.82 2.70 17.61
N ALA A 238 -15.85 1.38 17.36
CA ALA A 238 -14.63 0.59 17.34
C ALA A 238 -13.77 1.03 16.15
N TRP A 239 -12.45 1.12 16.34
CA TRP A 239 -11.53 1.70 15.37
C TRP A 239 -10.32 0.81 15.14
N SER A 240 -10.04 0.49 13.89
CA SER A 240 -8.81 -0.19 13.45
C SER A 240 -7.86 0.83 12.84
N SER A 241 -6.80 1.17 13.57
CA SER A 241 -5.82 2.19 13.17
C SER A 241 -4.69 1.60 12.33
N ALA A 242 -4.38 2.25 11.22
CA ALA A 242 -3.22 1.95 10.38
C ALA A 242 -2.00 2.84 10.69
N LEU A 243 -2.07 3.70 11.72
CA LEU A 243 -0.98 4.62 12.09
C LEU A 243 0.16 3.90 12.81
N LEU A 244 -0.18 2.92 13.64
CA LEU A 244 0.78 2.03 14.30
C LEU A 244 0.36 0.59 14.00
N LEU A 245 1.23 -0.17 13.35
CA LEU A 245 0.94 -1.55 12.96
C LEU A 245 1.42 -2.52 14.04
N GLN A 246 0.68 -3.59 14.25
CA GLN A 246 1.06 -4.71 15.10
C GLN A 246 1.67 -5.81 14.21
N PRO A 247 2.98 -6.08 14.28
CA PRO A 247 3.57 -7.22 13.57
C PRO A 247 2.88 -8.51 14.02
N ARG A 248 2.37 -9.29 13.08
CA ARG A 248 1.80 -10.62 13.33
C ARG A 248 2.78 -11.72 12.99
N ARG A 249 3.58 -11.49 11.95
CA ARG A 249 4.63 -12.40 11.50
C ARG A 249 5.85 -11.64 11.07
N SER A 250 6.98 -11.99 11.67
CA SER A 250 8.28 -11.44 11.32
C SER A 250 9.26 -12.57 11.05
N ARG A 251 10.22 -12.34 10.16
CA ARG A 251 11.30 -13.27 9.84
C ARG A 251 12.63 -12.55 9.91
N ALA A 252 13.71 -13.31 10.12
CA ALA A 252 15.05 -12.79 9.89
C ALA A 252 15.15 -12.23 8.47
N ARG A 253 15.76 -11.07 8.30
CA ARG A 253 15.89 -10.46 6.98
C ARG A 253 16.95 -11.22 6.18
N PRO A 254 16.63 -11.78 5.00
CA PRO A 254 17.63 -12.46 4.20
C PRO A 254 18.60 -11.44 3.56
N CYS A 255 19.71 -11.94 3.02
CA CYS A 255 20.60 -11.19 2.15
C CYS A 255 20.01 -10.98 0.77
N ALA A 256 19.30 -11.99 0.25
CA ALA A 256 18.68 -11.98 -1.06
C ALA A 256 17.52 -12.99 -1.11
N TYR A 257 16.71 -12.90 -2.15
CA TYR A 257 15.85 -14.01 -2.59
C TYR A 257 16.43 -14.65 -3.84
N TRP A 258 16.33 -15.97 -3.91
CA TRP A 258 16.60 -16.73 -5.13
C TRP A 258 15.29 -17.06 -5.83
N LEU A 259 15.27 -16.98 -7.16
CA LEU A 259 14.18 -17.47 -8.01
C LEU A 259 14.72 -18.47 -9.04
N ALA A 260 13.97 -19.53 -9.30
CA ALA A 260 14.27 -20.49 -10.36
C ALA A 260 14.30 -19.83 -11.76
N ALA A 261 15.01 -20.46 -12.70
CA ALA A 261 15.28 -19.92 -14.04
C ALA A 261 14.03 -19.74 -14.91
N ASP A 262 12.96 -20.49 -14.62
CA ASP A 262 11.68 -20.44 -15.33
C ASP A 262 10.75 -19.32 -14.85
N GLN A 263 11.13 -18.58 -13.78
CA GLN A 263 10.32 -17.51 -13.20
C GLN A 263 10.41 -16.17 -13.95
N ALA A 264 10.39 -16.22 -15.29
CA ALA A 264 10.59 -15.06 -16.16
C ALA A 264 9.55 -13.95 -15.94
N VAL A 265 8.28 -14.31 -15.69
CA VAL A 265 7.21 -13.33 -15.43
C VAL A 265 7.47 -12.59 -14.11
N ALA A 266 7.80 -13.31 -13.03
CA ALA A 266 8.14 -12.71 -11.75
C ALA A 266 9.33 -11.75 -11.87
N VAL A 267 10.38 -12.16 -12.57
CA VAL A 267 11.57 -11.33 -12.82
C VAL A 267 11.23 -10.08 -13.63
N ALA A 268 10.42 -10.21 -14.68
CA ALA A 268 9.98 -9.07 -15.49
C ALA A 268 9.16 -8.07 -14.65
N ARG A 269 8.28 -8.57 -13.77
CA ARG A 269 7.50 -7.71 -12.84
C ARG A 269 8.39 -7.02 -11.81
N LEU A 270 9.34 -7.72 -11.19
CA LEU A 270 10.28 -7.09 -10.26
C LEU A 270 11.09 -5.98 -10.94
N ARG A 271 11.65 -6.26 -12.14
CA ARG A 271 12.38 -5.25 -12.92
C ARG A 271 11.49 -4.08 -13.30
N ALA A 272 10.24 -4.34 -13.71
CA ALA A 272 9.27 -3.30 -14.02
C ALA A 272 8.76 -2.54 -12.78
N LEU A 273 9.04 -2.98 -11.55
CA LEU A 273 8.91 -2.18 -10.33
C LEU A 273 10.15 -1.32 -10.05
N GLY A 274 11.27 -1.59 -10.73
CA GLY A 274 12.59 -1.00 -10.48
C GLY A 274 13.46 -1.84 -9.55
N VAL A 275 12.99 -3.03 -9.12
CA VAL A 275 13.79 -3.95 -8.29
C VAL A 275 14.90 -4.53 -9.16
N GLN A 276 16.12 -4.45 -8.67
CA GLN A 276 17.31 -4.99 -9.32
C GLN A 276 17.32 -6.51 -9.17
N VAL A 277 17.42 -7.20 -10.30
CA VAL A 277 17.44 -8.67 -10.38
C VAL A 277 18.60 -9.13 -11.24
N THR A 278 19.51 -9.91 -10.66
CA THR A 278 20.70 -10.45 -11.33
C THR A 278 20.44 -11.88 -11.79
N THR A 279 20.82 -12.23 -13.02
CA THR A 279 20.82 -13.62 -13.49
C THR A 279 22.18 -14.25 -13.24
N LEU A 280 22.22 -15.46 -12.67
CA LEU A 280 23.45 -16.18 -12.42
C LEU A 280 24.04 -16.72 -13.73
N ALA A 281 25.28 -16.35 -14.03
CA ALA A 281 26.00 -16.87 -15.20
C ALA A 281 26.56 -18.29 -14.97
N GLN A 282 26.83 -18.65 -13.72
CA GLN A 282 27.38 -19.94 -13.30
C GLN A 282 26.64 -20.43 -12.05
N PRO A 283 26.68 -21.75 -11.75
CA PRO A 283 26.10 -22.27 -10.53
C PRO A 283 26.75 -21.64 -9.29
N LEU A 284 25.95 -21.41 -8.25
CA LEU A 284 26.38 -20.81 -6.99
C LEU A 284 25.82 -21.60 -5.82
N ALA A 285 26.69 -22.07 -4.93
CA ALA A 285 26.25 -22.64 -3.65
C ALA A 285 25.82 -21.50 -2.73
N LEU A 286 24.68 -21.63 -2.05
CA LEU A 286 24.10 -20.61 -1.19
C LEU A 286 23.67 -21.21 0.14
N GLN A 287 23.90 -20.49 1.25
CA GLN A 287 23.27 -20.80 2.53
C GLN A 287 21.86 -20.23 2.50
N ALA A 288 20.85 -21.10 2.43
CA ALA A 288 19.47 -20.69 2.18
C ALA A 288 18.47 -21.30 3.17
N GLU A 289 17.29 -20.68 3.22
CA GLU A 289 16.09 -21.24 3.81
C GLU A 289 15.07 -21.46 2.68
N ARG A 290 14.53 -22.68 2.61
CA ARG A 290 13.43 -23.03 1.70
C ARG A 290 12.11 -22.99 2.45
N TYR A 291 11.02 -22.93 1.69
CA TYR A 291 9.67 -22.86 2.22
C TYR A 291 9.01 -24.24 2.15
N ARG A 292 8.51 -24.73 3.29
CA ARG A 292 7.62 -25.90 3.34
C ARG A 292 6.19 -25.43 3.53
N VAL A 293 5.30 -25.74 2.60
CA VAL A 293 3.87 -25.42 2.73
C VAL A 293 3.24 -26.30 3.80
N THR A 294 2.57 -25.69 4.78
CA THR A 294 1.86 -26.40 5.87
C THR A 294 0.35 -26.30 5.75
N ALA A 295 -0.16 -25.30 5.04
CA ALA A 295 -1.58 -25.18 4.71
C ALA A 295 -1.77 -24.39 3.41
N GLU A 296 -2.83 -24.71 2.67
CA GLU A 296 -3.26 -23.96 1.50
C GLU A 296 -4.75 -23.66 1.54
N GLY A 297 -5.11 -22.51 0.98
CA GLY A 297 -6.47 -22.05 0.84
C GLY A 297 -6.60 -21.04 -0.28
N ARG A 298 -7.79 -20.47 -0.41
CA ARG A 298 -8.07 -19.40 -1.36
C ARG A 298 -8.85 -18.28 -0.69
N ARG A 299 -8.59 -17.05 -1.11
CA ARG A 299 -9.33 -15.86 -0.68
C ARG A 299 -9.74 -15.02 -1.89
N GLN A 300 -10.81 -14.26 -1.75
CA GLN A 300 -11.19 -13.30 -2.79
C GLN A 300 -10.11 -12.22 -2.95
N ASP A 301 -9.86 -11.80 -4.18
CA ASP A 301 -8.97 -10.67 -4.46
C ASP A 301 -9.69 -9.34 -4.19
N PRO A 302 -9.24 -8.52 -3.22
CA PRO A 302 -9.80 -7.19 -2.99
C PRO A 302 -9.64 -6.26 -4.21
N GLY A 303 -8.65 -6.54 -5.08
CA GLY A 303 -8.42 -5.84 -6.35
C GLY A 303 -9.43 -6.17 -7.44
N GLY A 304 -10.23 -7.23 -7.27
CA GLY A 304 -11.00 -7.79 -8.38
C GLY A 304 -10.12 -8.64 -9.30
N GLY A 305 -10.59 -9.84 -9.59
CA GLY A 305 -9.83 -10.83 -10.35
C GLY A 305 -10.11 -12.24 -9.84
N ALA A 306 -9.27 -13.19 -10.25
CA ALA A 306 -9.33 -14.56 -9.75
C ALA A 306 -9.04 -14.61 -8.24
N ALA A 307 -9.59 -15.63 -7.57
CA ALA A 307 -9.27 -15.87 -6.16
C ALA A 307 -7.76 -16.09 -5.97
N LEU A 308 -7.19 -15.42 -4.97
CA LEU A 308 -5.79 -15.51 -4.62
C LEU A 308 -5.54 -16.77 -3.79
N ARG A 309 -4.38 -17.38 -3.97
CA ARG A 309 -3.89 -18.42 -3.08
C ARG A 309 -3.58 -17.81 -1.72
N GLN A 310 -3.82 -18.57 -0.67
CA GLN A 310 -3.38 -18.30 0.68
C GLN A 310 -2.57 -19.50 1.13
N VAL A 311 -1.29 -19.31 1.37
CA VAL A 311 -0.39 -20.39 1.82
C VAL A 311 0.12 -20.05 3.21
N ALA A 312 0.25 -21.07 4.05
CA ALA A 312 1.05 -21.01 5.28
C ALA A 312 2.33 -21.80 5.04
N VAL A 313 3.46 -21.27 5.49
CA VAL A 313 4.77 -21.89 5.27
C VAL A 313 5.61 -21.91 6.53
N GLU A 314 6.43 -22.95 6.65
CA GLU A 314 7.55 -23.04 7.57
C GLU A 314 8.86 -22.90 6.79
N LEU A 315 9.93 -22.54 7.52
CA LEU A 315 11.25 -22.31 6.95
C LEU A 315 12.16 -23.47 7.32
N GLU A 316 12.85 -24.01 6.32
CA GLU A 316 13.81 -25.08 6.50
C GLU A 316 15.19 -24.61 6.01
N ALA A 317 16.16 -24.53 6.92
CA ALA A 317 17.53 -24.20 6.58
C ALA A 317 18.13 -25.35 5.75
N GLN A 318 18.46 -25.06 4.49
CA GLN A 318 18.97 -26.03 3.54
C GLN A 318 19.92 -25.35 2.56
N PRO A 319 21.16 -25.86 2.38
CA PRO A 319 22.03 -25.39 1.33
C PRO A 319 21.36 -25.51 -0.04
N LEU A 320 21.47 -24.47 -0.86
CA LEU A 320 20.91 -24.43 -2.20
C LEU A 320 22.04 -24.36 -3.22
N GLN A 321 22.09 -25.34 -4.13
CA GLN A 321 22.92 -25.24 -5.32
C GLN A 321 22.13 -24.50 -6.41
N ALA A 322 22.24 -23.18 -6.44
CA ALA A 322 21.54 -22.35 -7.42
C ALA A 322 22.16 -22.58 -8.81
N PRO A 323 21.40 -23.06 -9.81
CA PRO A 323 21.95 -23.33 -11.15
C PRO A 323 22.20 -22.04 -11.93
N ALA A 324 23.07 -22.11 -12.95
CA ALA A 324 23.19 -21.04 -13.94
C ALA A 324 21.82 -20.77 -14.61
N GLY A 325 21.55 -19.51 -14.95
CA GLY A 325 20.27 -19.05 -15.50
C GLY A 325 19.22 -18.71 -14.45
N SER A 326 19.36 -19.17 -13.19
CA SER A 326 18.49 -18.74 -12.09
C SER A 326 18.79 -17.30 -11.65
N HIS A 327 17.95 -16.73 -10.79
CA HIS A 327 17.97 -15.30 -10.49
C HIS A 327 18.18 -15.01 -9.00
N LEU A 328 18.86 -13.89 -8.72
CA LEU A 328 19.05 -13.34 -7.39
C LEU A 328 18.46 -11.93 -7.31
N VAL A 329 17.68 -11.70 -6.26
CA VAL A 329 17.11 -10.42 -5.87
C VAL A 329 17.75 -10.03 -4.54
N ARG A 330 18.87 -9.31 -4.60
CA ARG A 330 19.59 -8.89 -3.40
C ARG A 330 18.79 -7.87 -2.60
N LEU A 331 18.90 -7.86 -1.28
CA LEU A 331 18.20 -6.90 -0.43
C LEU A 331 19.03 -5.67 -0.08
N ASP A 332 20.25 -5.56 -0.58
CA ASP A 332 21.09 -4.37 -0.47
C ASP A 332 20.76 -3.35 -1.56
N GLN A 333 19.47 -3.07 -1.71
CA GLN A 333 18.94 -2.11 -2.66
C GLN A 333 17.75 -1.33 -2.05
N PRO A 334 17.47 -0.12 -2.53
CA PRO A 334 16.40 0.72 -1.97
C PRO A 334 15.01 0.09 -1.98
N LEU A 335 14.69 -0.70 -3.01
CA LEU A 335 13.37 -1.33 -3.17
C LEU A 335 13.27 -2.73 -2.54
N ALA A 336 14.17 -3.08 -1.60
CA ALA A 336 14.09 -4.32 -0.85
C ALA A 336 12.71 -4.59 -0.20
N PRO A 337 11.95 -3.60 0.31
CA PRO A 337 10.60 -3.82 0.81
C PRO A 337 9.61 -4.37 -0.25
N PHE A 338 9.75 -3.98 -1.52
CA PHE A 338 8.96 -4.57 -2.61
C PHE A 338 9.33 -6.03 -2.86
N ALA A 339 10.63 -6.34 -2.85
CA ALA A 339 11.09 -7.72 -3.00
C ALA A 339 10.54 -8.60 -1.87
N VAL A 340 10.57 -8.13 -0.62
CA VAL A 340 9.97 -8.84 0.52
C VAL A 340 8.46 -9.03 0.34
N ALA A 341 7.72 -7.96 0.01
CA ALA A 341 6.27 -8.03 -0.17
C ALA A 341 5.84 -8.96 -1.33
N ALA A 342 6.66 -9.05 -2.38
CA ALA A 342 6.41 -9.91 -3.54
C ALA A 342 6.83 -11.37 -3.29
N LEU A 343 7.95 -11.61 -2.61
CA LEU A 343 8.62 -12.93 -2.61
C LEU A 343 8.46 -13.72 -1.31
N GLU A 344 7.94 -13.14 -0.23
CA GLU A 344 7.49 -13.93 0.93
C GLU A 344 6.13 -14.59 0.59
N PRO A 345 6.07 -15.93 0.42
CA PRO A 345 4.96 -16.60 -0.29
C PRO A 345 3.63 -16.53 0.46
N ASP A 346 3.67 -16.49 1.78
CA ASP A 346 2.53 -16.36 2.69
C ASP A 346 2.15 -14.90 3.02
N GLY A 347 2.79 -13.93 2.35
CA GLY A 347 2.35 -12.55 2.34
C GLY A 347 1.03 -12.39 1.56
N ALA A 348 0.15 -11.49 2.03
CA ALA A 348 -1.20 -11.36 1.49
C ALA A 348 -1.24 -11.09 -0.03
N ASP A 349 -0.29 -10.32 -0.56
CA ASP A 349 -0.23 -9.93 -1.97
C ASP A 349 0.99 -10.47 -2.71
N SER A 350 1.61 -11.53 -2.17
CA SER A 350 2.80 -12.16 -2.73
C SER A 350 2.57 -12.66 -4.16
N TYR A 351 3.65 -12.88 -4.89
CA TYR A 351 3.60 -13.47 -6.22
C TYR A 351 3.10 -14.92 -6.19
N VAL A 352 3.34 -15.66 -5.10
CA VAL A 352 2.72 -16.99 -4.91
C VAL A 352 1.22 -16.87 -4.70
N ALA A 353 0.77 -15.91 -3.89
CA ALA A 353 -0.66 -15.64 -3.68
C ALA A 353 -1.36 -15.27 -5.00
N ALA A 354 -0.69 -14.51 -5.86
CA ALA A 354 -1.19 -14.10 -7.17
C ALA A 354 -1.03 -15.14 -8.28
N GLY A 355 -0.32 -16.26 -8.05
CA GLY A 355 0.03 -17.23 -9.10
C GLY A 355 0.99 -16.69 -10.16
N ILE A 356 1.78 -15.66 -9.83
CA ILE A 356 2.90 -15.17 -10.65
C ILE A 356 4.13 -16.06 -10.48
N VAL A 357 4.27 -16.66 -9.31
CA VAL A 357 5.20 -17.75 -9.02
C VAL A 357 4.37 -18.98 -8.67
N ASP A 358 4.53 -20.06 -9.43
CA ASP A 358 3.64 -21.22 -9.37
C ASP A 358 3.85 -22.09 -8.13
N SER A 359 5.10 -22.22 -7.67
CA SER A 359 5.46 -23.03 -6.50
C SER A 359 6.42 -22.29 -5.58
N VAL A 360 6.30 -22.54 -4.27
CA VAL A 360 7.27 -22.07 -3.28
C VAL A 360 8.65 -22.72 -3.47
N ASP A 361 8.73 -23.85 -4.17
CA ASP A 361 10.00 -24.52 -4.49
C ASP A 361 10.89 -23.70 -5.44
N ALA A 362 10.26 -22.83 -6.23
CA ALA A 362 10.94 -21.91 -7.13
C ALA A 362 11.48 -20.66 -6.40
N LEU A 363 11.35 -20.60 -5.07
CA LEU A 363 11.82 -19.51 -4.21
C LEU A 363 12.69 -20.04 -3.08
N ALA A 364 13.69 -19.26 -2.69
CA ALA A 364 14.43 -19.47 -1.46
C ALA A 364 14.93 -18.15 -0.88
N ARG A 365 15.12 -18.12 0.44
CA ARG A 365 15.73 -16.99 1.16
C ARG A 365 17.22 -17.25 1.32
N VAL A 366 18.06 -16.42 0.73
CA VAL A 366 19.52 -16.50 0.88
C VAL A 366 19.91 -15.81 2.17
N MET A 367 20.44 -16.56 3.13
CA MET A 367 20.73 -16.06 4.48
C MET A 367 22.16 -15.59 4.66
N ALA A 368 23.09 -16.10 3.84
CA ALA A 368 24.46 -15.63 3.80
C ALA A 368 25.05 -15.87 2.39
N TRP A 369 26.05 -15.05 2.05
CA TRP A 369 26.90 -15.30 0.88
C TRP A 369 27.98 -16.36 1.23
N PRO A 370 28.51 -17.08 0.24
CA PRO A 370 29.60 -18.05 0.43
C PRO A 370 30.85 -17.47 1.10
#